data_AF-A0AAV0GVQ5-F1
#
_entry.id   AF-A0AAV0GVQ5-F1
#
_cell.length_a   1.000
_cell.length_b   1.000
_cell.length_c   1.000
_cell.angle_alpha   90.00
_cell.angle_beta   90.00
_cell.angle_gamma   90.00
#
_symmetry.space_group_name_H-M   'P 1'
#
loop_
_entity.id
_entity.type
_entity.pdbx_description
1 polymer ?
#
loop_
_entity_poly.entity_id
_entity_poly.type
_entity_poly.pdbx_seq_one_letter_code
_entity_poly.pdbx_strand_id
1 'polypeptide(L)'
;MLLSTSLRLLYPAISFSSLLKLKSSTPRCFRLQEPMVGSGSAMDSSSCTLVLCGKSSAENEIAESLKKNDTIKLSENSDLSVFMKSEVDKLYKQEEKSFDLELYMNCLSTQRFGRLLIWSPLITSTHDVVSSNFSDLPIGTVCVADRQYKGRGRSKNVWESPVGCLLFSFTVQMEDGRAVPLLQYVVSLAVTEAIKEVCEKNGLPYIDARIKWPNDIYLNGLKVGGILCTSTYRSKKFNISAGIGLNVDNDKPTTCLNAFLRDMSPAACCLTREEIVASFFNKFEKLYDLFINQGEYPFK
;
A
#
# COMPACT_ATOMS: atom_id res chain seq x y z
N MET A 1 -4.75 14.45 62.11
CA MET A 1 -5.49 13.73 63.16
C MET A 1 -6.96 13.75 62.75
N LEU A 2 -7.47 12.62 62.22
CA LEU A 2 -8.44 11.72 62.88
C LEU A 2 -9.81 12.42 63.06
N LEU A 3 -10.95 12.00 62.48
CA LEU A 3 -11.54 10.65 62.40
C LEU A 3 -12.77 10.65 61.44
N SER A 4 -12.92 9.60 60.61
CA SER A 4 -13.95 8.53 60.63
C SER A 4 -15.39 8.94 60.21
N THR A 5 -15.81 8.58 58.99
CA THR A 5 -16.56 7.37 58.56
C THR A 5 -18.06 7.38 58.87
N SER A 6 -18.88 7.25 57.81
CA SER A 6 -20.30 6.88 57.91
C SER A 6 -20.65 5.76 56.92
N LEU A 7 -21.13 4.68 57.53
CA LEU A 7 -22.10 3.65 57.14
C LEU A 7 -22.17 3.10 55.70
N ARG A 8 -21.87 1.79 55.61
CA ARG A 8 -22.54 0.82 54.73
C ARG A 8 -23.73 0.22 55.48
N LEU A 9 -24.86 0.01 54.81
CA LEU A 9 -25.83 -1.02 55.16
C LEU A 9 -26.35 -1.72 53.90
N LEU A 10 -26.49 -3.03 54.04
CA LEU A 10 -26.66 -4.07 53.03
C LEU A 10 -28.13 -4.30 52.65
N TYR A 11 -28.32 -4.78 51.41
CA TYR A 11 -29.53 -5.34 50.79
C TYR A 11 -30.06 -6.61 51.50
N PRO A 12 -31.32 -7.04 51.23
CA PRO A 12 -31.58 -8.10 50.21
C PRO A 12 -32.79 -7.78 49.30
N ALA A 13 -32.79 -8.04 47.97
CA ALA A 13 -33.08 -9.30 47.25
C ALA A 13 -34.59 -9.71 47.37
N ILE A 14 -35.40 -10.14 46.38
CA ILE A 14 -35.30 -10.95 45.14
C ILE A 14 -36.63 -10.75 44.35
N SER A 15 -36.64 -10.83 43.01
CA SER A 15 -37.44 -11.82 42.24
C SER A 15 -37.59 -11.46 40.75
N PHE A 16 -37.22 -12.44 39.92
CA PHE A 16 -37.34 -12.46 38.46
C PHE A 16 -38.61 -13.24 38.09
N SER A 17 -39.44 -12.73 37.17
CA SER A 17 -39.97 -13.51 36.04
C SER A 17 -40.87 -12.71 35.08
N SER A 18 -40.45 -12.76 33.81
CA SER A 18 -41.23 -12.80 32.55
C SER A 18 -41.87 -11.55 31.88
N LEU A 19 -41.36 -11.32 30.66
CA LEU A 19 -42.00 -10.87 29.40
C LEU A 19 -42.38 -9.38 29.21
N LEU A 20 -41.69 -8.68 28.30
CA LEU A 20 -42.06 -8.56 26.87
C LEU A 20 -41.08 -7.70 26.04
N LYS A 21 -40.59 -8.34 24.96
CA LYS A 21 -40.12 -7.86 23.65
C LYS A 21 -40.09 -6.34 23.39
N LEU A 22 -38.88 -5.83 23.08
CA LEU A 22 -38.70 -4.84 22.02
C LEU A 22 -37.50 -5.24 21.14
N LYS A 23 -37.79 -5.42 19.85
CA LYS A 23 -36.79 -5.58 18.78
C LYS A 23 -36.08 -4.23 18.58
N SER A 24 -34.79 -4.17 18.84
CA SER A 24 -33.90 -3.18 18.23
C SER A 24 -32.94 -3.92 17.31
N SER A 25 -33.06 -3.63 16.02
CA SER A 25 -32.15 -4.10 14.98
C SER A 25 -30.79 -3.43 15.19
N THR A 26 -29.79 -4.21 15.56
CA THR A 26 -28.38 -3.81 15.58
C THR A 26 -27.88 -3.56 14.15
N PRO A 27 -27.06 -2.52 13.91
CA PRO A 27 -26.37 -2.36 12.63
C PRO A 27 -25.39 -3.52 12.46
N ARG A 28 -25.43 -4.19 11.29
CA ARG A 28 -24.52 -5.29 10.95
C ARG A 28 -23.10 -4.75 10.85
N CYS A 29 -22.25 -5.20 11.76
CA CYS A 29 -20.80 -5.07 11.68
C CYS A 29 -20.32 -5.91 10.49
N PHE A 30 -19.77 -5.28 9.46
CA PHE A 30 -19.12 -5.98 8.36
C PHE A 30 -17.78 -6.55 8.86
N ARG A 31 -17.76 -7.85 9.10
CA ARG A 31 -16.55 -8.62 9.38
C ARG A 31 -16.07 -9.16 8.04
N LEU A 32 -14.82 -8.92 7.67
CA LEU A 32 -14.20 -9.60 6.53
C LEU A 32 -14.23 -11.12 6.83
N GLN A 33 -15.00 -11.88 6.06
CA GLN A 33 -14.90 -13.34 6.07
C GLN A 33 -13.63 -13.70 5.31
N GLU A 34 -12.69 -14.37 5.97
CA GLU A 34 -11.62 -15.07 5.28
C GLU A 34 -12.23 -16.18 4.40
N PRO A 35 -11.87 -16.29 3.11
CA PRO A 35 -12.33 -17.40 2.32
C PRO A 35 -11.62 -18.66 2.80
N MET A 36 -12.40 -19.63 3.29
CA MET A 36 -11.92 -20.98 3.57
C MET A 36 -11.39 -21.60 2.27
N VAL A 37 -10.18 -22.16 2.34
CA VAL A 37 -9.59 -22.92 1.25
C VAL A 37 -10.42 -24.20 1.06
N GLY A 38 -11.36 -24.14 0.12
CA GLY A 38 -12.21 -25.25 -0.30
C GLY A 38 -12.24 -25.33 -1.82
N SER A 39 -11.87 -26.49 -2.36
CA SER A 39 -11.94 -26.82 -3.78
C SER A 39 -13.38 -26.75 -4.29
N GLY A 40 -13.66 -25.88 -5.27
CA GLY A 40 -14.93 -25.87 -6.00
C GLY A 40 -15.38 -24.46 -6.37
N SER A 41 -15.75 -24.30 -7.64
CA SER A 41 -16.16 -23.07 -8.31
C SER A 41 -17.24 -22.25 -7.58
N ALA A 42 -16.90 -21.03 -7.19
CA ALA A 42 -17.83 -19.91 -7.08
C ALA A 42 -17.06 -18.63 -7.45
N MET A 43 -17.50 -17.93 -8.50
CA MET A 43 -17.08 -16.54 -8.74
C MET A 43 -17.70 -15.69 -7.64
N ASP A 44 -16.97 -15.51 -6.54
CA ASP A 44 -17.33 -14.49 -5.54
C ASP A 44 -17.06 -13.11 -6.15
N SER A 45 -18.14 -12.35 -6.40
CA SER A 45 -18.09 -10.93 -6.69
C SER A 45 -17.55 -10.19 -5.47
N SER A 46 -16.23 -10.18 -5.33
CA SER A 46 -15.53 -9.57 -4.21
C SER A 46 -15.66 -8.04 -4.36
N SER A 47 -16.52 -7.44 -3.54
CA SER A 47 -16.64 -5.98 -3.45
C SER A 47 -15.29 -5.40 -3.04
N CYS A 48 -14.74 -4.51 -3.86
CA CYS A 48 -13.46 -3.87 -3.61
C CYS A 48 -13.68 -2.52 -2.93
N THR A 49 -12.83 -2.20 -1.96
CA THR A 49 -12.87 -0.92 -1.24
C THR A 49 -11.63 -0.11 -1.57
N LEU A 50 -11.82 1.16 -1.92
CA LEU A 50 -10.75 2.13 -2.09
C LEU A 50 -10.88 3.24 -1.04
N VAL A 51 -9.75 3.65 -0.48
CA VAL A 51 -9.66 4.76 0.45
C VAL A 51 -8.70 5.79 -0.12
N LEU A 52 -9.19 7.01 -0.31
CA LEU A 52 -8.43 8.13 -0.84
C LEU A 52 -7.91 9.01 0.29
N CYS A 53 -6.65 9.42 0.18
CA CYS A 53 -6.00 10.33 1.11
C CYS A 53 -4.95 11.19 0.41
N GLY A 54 -4.95 12.49 0.68
CA GLY A 54 -3.94 13.44 0.22
C GLY A 54 -2.99 13.89 1.33
N LYS A 55 -1.73 14.16 0.97
CA LYS A 55 -0.70 14.70 1.86
C LYS A 55 -0.99 16.14 2.33
N SER A 56 -1.69 16.94 1.54
CA SER A 56 -2.14 18.29 1.91
C SER A 56 -3.62 18.51 1.56
N SER A 57 -4.17 19.68 1.90
CA SER A 57 -5.54 20.06 1.53
C SER A 57 -5.78 19.99 0.02
N ALA A 58 -4.80 20.42 -0.79
CA ALA A 58 -4.92 20.39 -2.25
C ALA A 58 -5.08 18.96 -2.79
N GLU A 59 -4.29 17.99 -2.30
CA GLU A 59 -4.48 16.60 -2.72
C GLU A 59 -5.78 15.99 -2.16
N ASN A 60 -6.25 16.43 -0.99
CA ASN A 60 -7.55 16.00 -0.46
C ASN A 60 -8.73 16.52 -1.30
N GLU A 61 -8.67 17.76 -1.79
CA GLU A 61 -9.68 18.31 -2.71
C GLU A 61 -9.73 17.52 -4.03
N ILE A 62 -8.56 17.12 -4.56
CA ILE A 62 -8.47 16.24 -5.74
C ILE A 62 -9.10 14.88 -5.43
N ALA A 63 -8.78 14.27 -4.28
CA ALA A 63 -9.37 13.01 -3.85
C ALA A 63 -10.90 13.07 -3.75
N GLU A 64 -11.44 14.15 -3.18
CA GLU A 64 -12.88 14.38 -3.09
C GLU A 64 -13.53 14.49 -4.48
N SER A 65 -12.87 15.19 -5.41
CA SER A 65 -13.33 15.31 -6.80
C SER A 65 -13.35 13.94 -7.50
N LEU A 66 -12.29 13.13 -7.35
CA LEU A 66 -12.21 11.78 -7.91
C LEU A 66 -13.34 10.88 -7.41
N LYS A 67 -13.61 10.92 -6.10
CA LYS A 67 -14.72 10.20 -5.46
C LYS A 67 -16.08 10.66 -5.97
N LYS A 68 -16.32 11.98 -5.96
CA LYS A 68 -17.62 12.57 -6.34
C LYS A 68 -18.00 12.27 -7.79
N ASN A 69 -17.02 12.27 -8.68
CA ASN A 69 -17.23 12.06 -10.11
C ASN A 69 -17.22 10.58 -10.51
N ASP A 70 -17.07 9.65 -9.55
CA ASP A 70 -17.00 8.20 -9.77
C ASP A 70 -15.95 7.83 -10.83
N THR A 71 -14.78 8.44 -10.69
CA THR A 71 -13.77 8.48 -11.76
C THR A 71 -12.94 7.21 -11.82
N ILE A 72 -12.66 6.63 -10.65
CA ILE A 72 -11.80 5.45 -10.53
C ILE A 72 -12.63 4.21 -10.85
N LYS A 73 -12.24 3.48 -11.90
CA LYS A 73 -12.88 2.25 -12.32
C LYS A 73 -11.95 1.07 -12.14
N LEU A 74 -12.51 -0.08 -11.81
CA LEU A 74 -11.80 -1.35 -11.89
C LEU A 74 -11.98 -1.94 -13.29
N SER A 75 -11.02 -2.76 -13.72
CA SER A 75 -11.03 -3.41 -15.02
C SER A 75 -12.15 -4.47 -15.18
N GLU A 76 -12.85 -4.81 -14.10
CA GLU A 76 -13.92 -5.79 -14.06
C GLU A 76 -15.18 -5.21 -13.39
N ASN A 77 -16.35 -5.82 -13.63
CA ASN A 77 -17.63 -5.51 -12.98
C ASN A 77 -17.62 -5.90 -11.48
N SER A 78 -16.57 -5.52 -10.76
CA SER A 78 -16.47 -5.62 -9.32
C SER A 78 -17.21 -4.43 -8.72
N ASP A 79 -18.08 -4.70 -7.74
CA ASP A 79 -18.67 -3.62 -6.94
C ASP A 79 -17.55 -2.84 -6.26
N LEU A 80 -17.43 -1.56 -6.58
CA LEU A 80 -16.39 -0.67 -6.06
C LEU A 80 -17.01 0.32 -5.08
N SER A 81 -16.49 0.36 -3.86
CA SER A 81 -16.83 1.39 -2.88
C SER A 81 -15.62 2.29 -2.64
N VAL A 82 -15.79 3.60 -2.86
CA VAL A 82 -14.72 4.60 -2.68
C VAL A 82 -15.04 5.47 -1.47
N PHE A 83 -14.08 5.57 -0.55
CA PHE A 83 -14.17 6.37 0.67
C PHE A 83 -13.00 7.35 0.76
N MET A 84 -13.18 8.42 1.53
CA MET A 84 -12.11 9.27 2.03
C MET A 84 -11.57 8.65 3.33
N LYS A 85 -10.28 8.85 3.63
CA LYS A 85 -9.69 8.41 4.91
C LYS A 85 -10.54 8.85 6.13
N SER A 86 -11.01 10.09 6.12
CA SER A 86 -11.82 10.67 7.21
C SER A 86 -13.17 9.97 7.47
N GLU A 87 -13.67 9.21 6.49
CA GLU A 87 -14.88 8.38 6.64
C GLU A 87 -14.54 7.01 7.24
N VAL A 88 -13.38 6.46 6.89
CA VAL A 88 -12.89 5.15 7.34
C VAL A 88 -12.41 5.20 8.78
N ASP A 89 -11.75 6.28 9.20
CA ASP A 89 -11.31 6.50 10.60
C ASP A 89 -12.49 6.41 11.60
N LYS A 90 -13.71 6.68 11.14
CA LYS A 90 -14.94 6.61 11.96
C LYS A 90 -15.59 5.23 11.98
N LEU A 91 -15.25 4.37 11.01
CA LEU A 91 -15.95 3.10 10.73
C LEU A 91 -15.09 1.87 11.04
N TYR A 92 -13.77 1.98 10.96
CA TYR A 92 -12.86 0.85 11.10
C TYR A 92 -11.97 0.98 12.33
N LYS A 93 -11.81 -0.14 13.06
CA LYS A 93 -10.62 -0.35 13.88
C LYS A 93 -9.55 -0.92 12.97
N GLN A 94 -8.43 -0.21 12.84
CA GLN A 94 -7.29 -0.63 12.03
C GLN A 94 -6.88 -2.05 12.46
N GLU A 95 -6.86 -2.99 11.53
CA GLU A 95 -6.33 -4.33 11.79
C GLU A 95 -4.82 -4.23 11.95
N GLU A 96 -4.24 -5.05 12.83
CA GLU A 96 -2.83 -4.99 13.23
C GLU A 96 -1.83 -5.14 12.07
N LYS A 97 -2.28 -5.61 10.90
CA LYS A 97 -1.47 -5.82 9.69
C LYS A 97 -1.88 -4.97 8.48
N SER A 98 -2.81 -4.04 8.65
CA SER A 98 -3.21 -3.13 7.56
C SER A 98 -2.19 -2.02 7.36
N PHE A 99 -2.16 -1.45 6.15
CA PHE A 99 -1.26 -0.35 5.83
C PHE A 99 -1.57 0.90 6.67
N ASP A 100 -0.56 1.50 7.29
CA ASP A 100 -0.70 2.72 8.09
C ASP A 100 -0.54 3.98 7.23
N LEU A 101 -1.69 4.57 6.89
CA LEU A 101 -1.78 5.78 6.08
C LEU A 101 -1.10 6.98 6.76
N GLU A 102 -1.18 7.09 8.09
CA GLU A 102 -0.62 8.23 8.82
C GLU A 102 0.89 8.13 8.91
N LEU A 103 1.41 6.94 9.22
CA LEU A 103 2.84 6.68 9.22
C LEU A 103 3.47 6.96 7.84
N TYR A 104 2.83 6.47 6.77
CA TYR A 104 3.26 6.74 5.40
C TYR A 104 3.31 8.25 5.11
N MET A 105 2.20 8.95 5.37
CA MET A 105 2.13 10.38 5.10
C MET A 105 3.14 11.16 5.93
N ASN A 106 3.39 10.78 7.19
CA ASN A 106 4.36 11.45 8.06
C ASN A 106 5.81 11.26 7.59
N CYS A 107 6.13 10.13 6.97
CA CYS A 107 7.47 9.86 6.42
C CYS A 107 7.69 10.48 5.03
N LEU A 108 6.62 10.81 4.31
CA LEU A 108 6.70 11.35 2.95
C LEU A 108 7.06 12.85 2.93
N SER A 109 8.11 13.20 2.18
CA SER A 109 8.63 14.58 2.06
C SER A 109 8.66 15.13 0.64
N THR A 110 8.08 14.41 -0.32
CA THR A 110 8.08 14.76 -1.75
C THR A 110 7.18 15.96 -2.07
N GLN A 111 7.40 16.54 -3.25
CA GLN A 111 6.59 17.62 -3.83
C GLN A 111 5.63 17.14 -4.93
N ARG A 112 5.92 16.03 -5.61
CA ARG A 112 5.10 15.49 -6.71
C ARG A 112 4.66 14.06 -6.47
N PHE A 113 5.59 13.16 -6.13
CA PHE A 113 5.30 11.72 -6.15
C PHE A 113 4.79 11.19 -4.81
N GLY A 114 3.77 10.33 -4.83
CA GLY A 114 3.25 9.63 -3.65
C GLY A 114 2.27 10.44 -2.79
N ARG A 115 1.99 11.69 -3.15
CA ARG A 115 1.24 12.64 -2.31
C ARG A 115 -0.29 12.45 -2.35
N LEU A 116 -0.81 11.92 -3.45
CA LEU A 116 -2.18 11.43 -3.54
C LEU A 116 -2.15 9.91 -3.48
N LEU A 117 -2.72 9.35 -2.42
CA LEU A 117 -2.72 7.93 -2.12
C LEU A 117 -4.12 7.33 -2.30
N ILE A 118 -4.16 6.20 -3.01
CA ILE A 118 -5.30 5.30 -3.13
C ILE A 118 -4.91 4.02 -2.39
N TRP A 119 -5.51 3.73 -1.25
CA TRP A 119 -5.26 2.49 -0.50
C TRP A 119 -6.41 1.50 -0.63
N SER A 120 -6.10 0.20 -0.60
CA SER A 120 -7.09 -0.86 -0.53
C SER A 120 -6.62 -2.03 0.35
N PRO A 121 -7.46 -2.59 1.24
CA PRO A 121 -7.13 -3.81 1.95
C PRO A 121 -7.08 -5.04 1.01
N LEU A 122 -7.90 -5.06 -0.03
CA LEU A 122 -7.95 -6.15 -1.02
C LEU A 122 -8.44 -5.62 -2.36
N ILE A 123 -7.64 -5.82 -3.41
CA ILE A 123 -7.97 -5.37 -4.76
C ILE A 123 -7.50 -6.36 -5.84
N THR A 124 -7.94 -6.17 -7.09
CA THR A 124 -7.44 -6.94 -8.24
C THR A 124 -5.92 -6.77 -8.39
N SER A 125 -5.48 -5.58 -8.80
CA SER A 125 -4.07 -5.18 -8.90
C SER A 125 -3.95 -3.67 -8.82
N THR A 126 -3.00 -3.19 -8.03
CA THR A 126 -2.60 -1.77 -7.98
C THR A 126 -2.19 -1.26 -9.37
N HIS A 127 -1.55 -2.12 -10.18
CA HIS A 127 -1.11 -1.78 -11.52
C HIS A 127 -2.29 -1.51 -12.45
N ASP A 128 -3.30 -2.38 -12.40
CA ASP A 128 -4.51 -2.25 -13.22
C ASP A 128 -5.32 -0.99 -12.82
N VAL A 129 -5.39 -0.66 -11.52
CA VAL A 129 -6.00 0.59 -11.03
C VAL A 129 -5.29 1.81 -11.62
N VAL A 130 -3.96 1.85 -11.55
CA VAL A 130 -3.19 2.99 -12.06
C VAL A 130 -3.26 3.09 -13.58
N SER A 131 -3.08 1.98 -14.30
CA SER A 131 -3.03 2.00 -15.76
C SER A 131 -4.39 2.32 -16.39
N SER A 132 -5.48 1.79 -15.84
CA SER A 132 -6.82 1.96 -16.40
C SER A 132 -7.38 3.38 -16.17
N ASN A 133 -6.94 4.03 -15.09
CA ASN A 133 -7.42 5.36 -14.69
C ASN A 133 -6.38 6.46 -14.92
N PHE A 134 -5.28 6.17 -15.62
CA PHE A 134 -4.13 7.07 -15.73
C PHE A 134 -4.52 8.49 -16.19
N SER A 135 -5.48 8.60 -17.11
CA SER A 135 -5.86 9.90 -17.69
C SER A 135 -6.60 10.80 -16.71
N ASP A 136 -7.15 10.23 -15.64
CA ASP A 136 -7.91 10.93 -14.62
C ASP A 136 -7.11 11.11 -13.33
N LEU A 137 -6.03 10.35 -13.15
CA LEU A 137 -5.14 10.46 -12.00
C LEU A 137 -4.04 11.50 -12.27
N PRO A 138 -3.79 12.43 -11.32
CA PRO A 138 -2.60 13.28 -11.37
C PRO A 138 -1.32 12.45 -11.49
N ILE A 139 -0.29 13.02 -12.11
CA ILE A 139 1.05 12.43 -12.11
C ILE A 139 1.59 12.37 -10.69
N GLY A 140 2.16 11.24 -10.32
CA GLY A 140 2.61 10.95 -8.96
C GLY A 140 1.57 10.36 -8.03
N THR A 141 0.34 10.14 -8.49
CA THR A 141 -0.66 9.38 -7.72
C THR A 141 -0.17 7.95 -7.50
N VAL A 142 -0.27 7.45 -6.26
CA VAL A 142 0.11 6.08 -5.90
C VAL A 142 -1.11 5.29 -5.45
N CYS A 143 -1.21 4.04 -5.93
CA CYS A 143 -2.12 3.03 -5.40
C CYS A 143 -1.33 2.00 -4.60
N VAL A 144 -1.72 1.77 -3.35
CA VAL A 144 -1.13 0.78 -2.43
C VAL A 144 -2.20 -0.25 -2.05
N ALA A 145 -1.82 -1.51 -1.93
CA ALA A 145 -2.72 -2.55 -1.43
C ALA A 145 -2.08 -3.43 -0.36
N ASP A 146 -2.87 -3.89 0.61
CA ASP A 146 -2.43 -4.94 1.54
C ASP A 146 -2.35 -6.29 0.83
N ARG A 147 -3.30 -6.56 -0.09
CA ARG A 147 -3.36 -7.80 -0.87
C ARG A 147 -3.87 -7.55 -2.28
N GLN A 148 -3.33 -8.31 -3.23
CA GLN A 148 -3.82 -8.39 -4.60
C GLN A 148 -4.27 -9.82 -4.90
N TYR A 149 -5.46 -10.02 -5.45
CA TYR A 149 -5.90 -11.35 -5.90
C TYR A 149 -5.69 -11.60 -7.40
N LYS A 150 -5.28 -10.56 -8.15
CA LYS A 150 -4.88 -10.64 -9.58
C LYS A 150 -3.55 -9.89 -9.81
N GLY A 151 -2.59 -10.07 -8.91
CA GLY A 151 -1.29 -9.40 -8.97
C GLY A 151 -0.55 -9.61 -10.31
N ARG A 152 -0.01 -8.53 -10.88
CA ARG A 152 0.66 -8.55 -12.18
C ARG A 152 2.18 -8.73 -12.05
N GLY A 153 2.72 -9.68 -12.79
CA GLY A 153 4.14 -9.77 -13.11
C GLY A 153 4.40 -9.48 -14.59
N ARG A 154 5.67 -9.51 -15.01
CA ARG A 154 6.01 -9.37 -16.44
C ARG A 154 5.48 -10.54 -17.25
N SER A 155 5.12 -10.26 -18.51
CA SER A 155 4.60 -11.24 -19.46
C SER A 155 3.33 -11.92 -18.93
N LYS A 156 3.37 -13.23 -18.64
CA LYS A 156 2.23 -14.00 -18.12
C LYS A 156 2.38 -14.36 -16.64
N ASN A 157 3.43 -13.86 -15.97
CA ASN A 157 3.68 -14.17 -14.57
C ASN A 157 2.68 -13.44 -13.67
N VAL A 158 2.27 -14.10 -12.59
CA VAL A 158 1.42 -13.54 -11.54
C VAL A 158 2.31 -13.20 -10.35
N TRP A 159 2.09 -12.04 -9.72
CA TRP A 159 2.76 -11.68 -8.48
C TRP A 159 1.92 -12.15 -7.29
N GLU A 160 2.39 -13.17 -6.57
CA GLU A 160 1.75 -13.62 -5.33
C GLU A 160 1.86 -12.56 -4.24
N SER A 161 0.75 -12.29 -3.55
CA SER A 161 0.59 -11.14 -2.65
C SER A 161 0.07 -11.56 -1.27
N PRO A 162 0.82 -12.37 -0.50
CA PRO A 162 0.47 -12.67 0.89
C PRO A 162 0.52 -11.41 1.76
N VAL A 163 -0.17 -11.45 2.90
CA VAL A 163 -0.13 -10.37 3.90
C VAL A 163 1.32 -10.13 4.33
N GLY A 164 1.72 -8.85 4.39
CA GLY A 164 3.10 -8.44 4.70
C GLY A 164 3.91 -7.99 3.48
N CYS A 165 3.41 -8.21 2.26
CA CYS A 165 3.99 -7.58 1.07
C CYS A 165 3.72 -6.06 1.06
N LEU A 166 4.70 -5.30 0.57
CA LEU A 166 4.49 -3.94 0.07
C LEU A 166 4.15 -4.03 -1.41
N LEU A 167 2.94 -3.58 -1.77
CA LEU A 167 2.40 -3.67 -3.13
C LEU A 167 1.91 -2.29 -3.53
N PHE A 168 2.56 -1.67 -4.50
CA PHE A 168 2.14 -0.35 -4.95
C PHE A 168 2.42 -0.11 -6.42
N SER A 169 1.63 0.75 -7.04
CA SER A 169 1.87 1.25 -8.40
C SER A 169 1.62 2.76 -8.44
N PHE A 170 2.30 3.49 -9.33
CA PHE A 170 2.16 4.93 -9.41
C PHE A 170 2.29 5.48 -10.84
N THR A 171 1.73 6.68 -11.06
CA THR A 171 1.73 7.36 -12.35
C THR A 171 3.02 8.15 -12.58
N VAL A 172 3.65 7.94 -13.74
CA VAL A 172 4.78 8.73 -14.26
C VAL A 172 4.48 9.15 -15.69
N GLN A 173 4.87 10.36 -16.09
CA GLN A 173 4.69 10.83 -17.46
C GLN A 173 5.99 11.38 -18.02
N MET A 174 6.34 10.97 -19.23
CA MET A 174 7.58 11.36 -19.92
C MET A 174 7.30 11.76 -21.37
N GLU A 175 8.18 12.57 -21.95
CA GLU A 175 8.07 12.99 -23.36
C GLU A 175 9.09 12.27 -24.26
N ASP A 176 10.32 12.05 -23.77
CA ASP A 176 11.36 11.33 -24.52
C ASP A 176 11.17 9.81 -24.46
N GLY A 177 10.72 9.22 -25.57
CA GLY A 177 10.52 7.78 -25.70
C GLY A 177 11.80 6.94 -25.53
N ARG A 178 12.99 7.52 -25.75
CA ARG A 178 14.28 6.83 -25.55
C ARG A 178 14.58 6.62 -24.07
N ALA A 179 14.07 7.53 -23.23
CA ALA A 179 14.27 7.48 -21.78
C ALA A 179 13.28 6.54 -21.07
N VAL A 180 12.13 6.24 -21.68
CA VAL A 180 11.06 5.41 -21.06
C VAL A 180 11.57 4.02 -20.60
N PRO A 181 12.32 3.25 -21.41
CA PRO A 181 12.84 1.95 -20.95
C PRO A 181 13.81 2.05 -19.76
N LEU A 182 14.45 3.21 -19.59
CA LEU A 182 15.45 3.44 -18.55
C LEU A 182 14.83 3.80 -17.20
N LEU A 183 13.56 4.23 -17.18
CA LEU A 183 12.86 4.55 -15.94
C LEU A 183 12.87 3.37 -14.96
N GLN A 184 12.84 2.13 -15.46
CA GLN A 184 12.89 0.94 -14.63
C GLN A 184 14.18 0.84 -13.81
N TYR A 185 15.30 1.37 -14.31
CA TYR A 185 16.56 1.43 -13.56
C TYR A 185 16.45 2.44 -12.42
N VAL A 186 15.87 3.62 -12.69
CA VAL A 186 15.63 4.66 -11.69
C VAL A 186 14.72 4.14 -10.57
N VAL A 187 13.64 3.44 -10.93
CA VAL A 187 12.74 2.78 -9.96
C VAL A 187 13.49 1.71 -9.16
N SER A 188 14.29 0.87 -9.81
CA SER A 188 15.06 -0.19 -9.13
C SER A 188 16.06 0.37 -8.13
N LEU A 189 16.79 1.41 -8.52
CA LEU A 189 17.75 2.10 -7.67
C LEU A 189 17.05 2.78 -6.49
N ALA A 190 15.90 3.43 -6.73
CA ALA A 190 15.12 4.05 -5.66
C ALA A 190 14.66 3.03 -4.60
N VAL A 191 14.28 1.81 -5.01
CA VAL A 191 13.90 0.74 -4.06
C VAL A 191 15.09 0.33 -3.19
N THR A 192 16.26 0.07 -3.78
CA THR A 192 17.43 -0.35 -3.01
C THR A 192 17.94 0.74 -2.09
N GLU A 193 17.96 1.99 -2.55
CA GLU A 193 18.34 3.16 -1.73
C GLU A 193 17.35 3.41 -0.58
N ALA A 194 16.05 3.15 -0.80
CA ALA A 194 15.05 3.30 0.24
C ALA A 194 15.21 2.27 1.36
N ILE A 195 15.41 0.99 1.00
CA ILE A 195 15.66 -0.07 1.99
C ILE A 195 16.89 0.28 2.84
N LYS A 196 17.97 0.71 2.20
CA LYS A 196 19.20 1.14 2.87
C LYS A 196 18.95 2.31 3.83
N GLU A 197 18.30 3.37 3.37
CA GLU A 197 18.02 4.56 4.18
C GLU A 197 17.15 4.24 5.40
N VAL A 198 16.12 3.41 5.25
CA VAL A 198 15.27 3.01 6.38
C VAL A 198 16.05 2.15 7.38
N CYS A 199 16.91 1.24 6.91
CA CYS A 199 17.79 0.48 7.80
C CYS A 199 18.72 1.41 8.61
N GLU A 200 19.39 2.34 7.94
CA GLU A 200 20.30 3.30 8.59
C GLU A 200 19.55 4.18 9.60
N LYS A 201 18.40 4.75 9.21
CA LYS A 201 17.59 5.61 10.08
C LYS A 201 17.11 4.89 11.34
N ASN A 202 16.76 3.61 11.21
CA ASN A 202 16.20 2.81 12.30
C ASN A 202 17.28 2.04 13.09
N GLY A 203 18.58 2.26 12.78
CA GLY A 203 19.70 1.59 13.45
C GLY A 203 19.73 0.07 13.21
N LEU A 204 19.21 -0.38 12.07
CA LEU A 204 19.13 -1.79 11.70
C LEU A 204 20.42 -2.25 11.00
N PRO A 205 20.73 -3.56 11.06
CA PRO A 205 21.80 -4.13 10.26
C PRO A 205 21.63 -3.79 8.77
N TYR A 206 22.75 -3.56 8.10
CA TYR A 206 22.76 -3.31 6.67
C TYR A 206 22.19 -4.51 5.89
N ILE A 207 21.20 -4.24 5.04
CA ILE A 207 20.64 -5.22 4.09
C ILE A 207 21.20 -4.94 2.70
N ASP A 208 21.92 -5.91 2.15
CA ASP A 208 22.46 -5.87 0.79
C ASP A 208 21.40 -6.29 -0.24
N ALA A 209 20.36 -5.46 -0.39
CA ALA A 209 19.34 -5.64 -1.41
C ALA A 209 19.90 -5.22 -2.78
N ARG A 210 20.07 -6.20 -3.69
CA ARG A 210 20.70 -6.01 -5.00
C ARG A 210 19.70 -6.08 -6.13
N ILE A 211 19.99 -5.34 -7.20
CA ILE A 211 19.23 -5.40 -8.44
C ILE A 211 19.71 -6.60 -9.26
N LYS A 212 18.84 -7.58 -9.50
CA LYS A 212 19.03 -8.57 -10.55
C LYS A 212 18.32 -8.06 -11.80
N TRP A 213 19.14 -7.65 -12.76
CA TRP A 213 18.65 -7.07 -14.01
C TRP A 213 17.71 -8.05 -14.76
N PRO A 214 16.61 -7.56 -15.36
CA PRO A 214 16.24 -6.15 -15.51
C PRO A 214 15.31 -5.58 -14.43
N ASN A 215 14.67 -6.40 -13.60
CA ASN A 215 13.45 -5.95 -12.90
C ASN A 215 13.24 -6.58 -11.53
N ASP A 216 14.22 -7.30 -10.98
CA ASP A 216 14.05 -8.03 -9.74
C ASP A 216 14.99 -7.50 -8.65
N ILE A 217 14.51 -7.52 -7.41
CA ILE A 217 15.29 -7.21 -6.22
C ILE A 217 15.60 -8.52 -5.50
N TYR A 218 16.88 -8.72 -5.19
CA TYR A 218 17.40 -9.94 -4.61
C TYR A 218 18.11 -9.65 -3.29
N LEU A 219 17.96 -10.56 -2.34
CA LEU A 219 18.65 -10.57 -1.06
C LEU A 219 19.19 -11.97 -0.81
N ASN A 220 20.49 -12.09 -0.57
CA ASN A 220 21.19 -13.37 -0.38
C ASN A 220 20.85 -14.43 -1.44
N GLY A 221 20.82 -14.04 -2.72
CA GLY A 221 20.52 -14.94 -3.84
C GLY A 221 19.04 -15.30 -4.02
N LEU A 222 18.14 -14.86 -3.13
CA LEU A 222 16.71 -15.08 -3.21
C LEU A 222 15.98 -13.82 -3.67
N LYS A 223 14.91 -14.01 -4.46
CA LYS A 223 14.07 -12.90 -4.91
C LYS A 223 13.19 -12.40 -3.78
N VAL A 224 13.28 -11.10 -3.49
CA VAL A 224 12.46 -10.39 -2.49
C VAL A 224 11.60 -9.31 -3.11
N GLY A 225 11.84 -8.91 -4.37
CA GLY A 225 11.03 -7.88 -5.02
C GLY A 225 10.99 -7.98 -6.53
N GLY A 226 10.03 -7.30 -7.13
CA GLY A 226 9.85 -7.22 -8.56
C GLY A 226 9.26 -5.86 -8.96
N ILE A 227 9.71 -5.37 -10.11
CA ILE A 227 9.31 -4.09 -10.69
C ILE A 227 8.67 -4.34 -12.06
N LEU A 228 7.60 -3.60 -12.34
CA LEU A 228 6.85 -3.65 -13.59
C LEU A 228 6.57 -2.24 -14.07
N CYS A 229 7.23 -1.82 -15.14
CA CYS A 229 6.90 -0.57 -15.84
C CYS A 229 6.15 -0.89 -17.14
N THR A 230 4.96 -0.32 -17.32
CA THR A 230 4.22 -0.39 -18.58
C THR A 230 3.86 1.01 -19.04
N SER A 231 4.00 1.28 -20.33
CA SER A 231 3.72 2.60 -20.91
C SER A 231 2.64 2.53 -21.98
N THR A 232 1.80 3.55 -22.04
CA THR A 232 0.96 3.87 -23.21
C THR A 232 1.37 5.22 -23.78
N TYR A 233 1.22 5.42 -25.09
CA TYR A 233 1.51 6.70 -25.73
C TYR A 233 0.21 7.41 -26.08
N ARG A 234 -0.03 8.58 -25.47
CA ARG A 234 -1.25 9.39 -25.67
C ARG A 234 -0.91 10.87 -25.62
N SER A 235 -1.52 11.66 -26.51
CA SER A 235 -1.38 13.12 -26.52
C SER A 235 0.09 13.60 -26.51
N LYS A 236 0.94 12.96 -27.31
CA LYS A 236 2.40 13.23 -27.43
C LYS A 236 3.22 12.96 -26.16
N LYS A 237 2.67 12.19 -25.21
CA LYS A 237 3.34 11.82 -23.97
C LYS A 237 3.26 10.32 -23.73
N PHE A 238 4.26 9.79 -23.04
CA PHE A 238 4.28 8.43 -22.53
C PHE A 238 3.72 8.42 -21.10
N ASN A 239 2.57 7.78 -20.93
CA ASN A 239 1.90 7.56 -19.66
C ASN A 239 2.36 6.21 -19.11
N ILE A 240 3.10 6.22 -18.01
CA ILE A 240 3.81 5.06 -17.48
C ILE A 240 3.23 4.68 -16.11
N SER A 241 2.69 3.47 -16.01
CA SER A 241 2.35 2.84 -14.73
C SER A 241 3.58 2.06 -14.26
N ALA A 242 4.15 2.46 -13.12
CA ALA A 242 5.27 1.78 -12.49
C ALA A 242 4.78 1.06 -11.23
N GLY A 243 4.81 -0.27 -11.24
CA GLY A 243 4.41 -1.14 -10.14
C GLY A 243 5.60 -1.81 -9.47
N ILE A 244 5.53 -1.96 -8.15
CA ILE A 244 6.53 -2.60 -7.30
C ILE A 244 5.81 -3.55 -6.34
N GLY A 245 6.28 -4.79 -6.31
CA GLY A 245 5.98 -5.76 -5.28
C GLY A 245 7.25 -6.08 -4.50
N LEU A 246 7.21 -5.95 -3.18
CA LEU A 246 8.35 -6.19 -2.30
C LEU A 246 7.91 -7.01 -1.09
N ASN A 247 8.64 -8.08 -0.80
CA ASN A 247 8.41 -8.93 0.35
C ASN A 247 9.03 -8.30 1.59
N VAL A 248 8.23 -7.65 2.42
CA VAL A 248 8.71 -6.93 3.61
C VAL A 248 8.59 -7.80 4.85
N ASP A 249 7.39 -8.31 5.14
CA ASP A 249 7.10 -9.12 6.33
C ASP A 249 6.30 -10.40 6.01
N ASN A 250 6.58 -11.00 4.84
CA ASN A 250 5.96 -12.24 4.39
C ASN A 250 7.00 -13.34 4.10
N ASP A 251 7.14 -14.28 5.02
CA ASP A 251 8.21 -15.31 4.96
C ASP A 251 7.97 -16.40 3.89
N LYS A 252 6.86 -16.32 3.16
CA LYS A 252 6.47 -17.23 2.07
C LYS A 252 5.93 -16.43 0.87
N PRO A 253 6.00 -16.97 -0.37
CA PRO A 253 6.53 -18.30 -0.74
C PRO A 253 8.07 -18.38 -0.82
N THR A 254 8.79 -17.26 -0.85
CA THR A 254 10.26 -17.23 -0.96
C THR A 254 10.95 -16.86 0.36
N THR A 255 11.04 -15.56 0.65
CA THR A 255 11.60 -14.94 1.86
C THR A 255 11.21 -13.45 1.84
N CYS A 256 11.50 -12.72 2.93
CA CYS A 256 11.27 -11.28 3.04
C CYS A 256 12.41 -10.55 3.75
N LEU A 257 12.39 -9.22 3.69
CA LEU A 257 13.40 -8.37 4.33
C LEU A 257 13.45 -8.60 5.85
N ASN A 258 12.30 -8.65 6.51
CA ASN A 258 12.25 -8.81 7.96
C ASN A 258 12.64 -10.22 8.43
N ALA A 259 12.42 -11.26 7.63
CA ALA A 259 12.95 -12.59 7.93
C ALA A 259 14.49 -12.56 8.01
N PHE A 260 15.13 -11.93 7.02
CA PHE A 260 16.58 -11.79 6.98
C PHE A 260 17.11 -10.93 8.15
N LEU A 261 16.41 -9.85 8.50
CA LEU A 261 16.76 -9.04 9.68
C LEU A 261 16.66 -9.82 10.99
N ARG A 262 15.60 -10.62 11.17
CA ARG A 262 15.42 -11.46 12.36
C ARG A 262 16.55 -12.48 12.50
N ASP A 263 17.04 -13.03 11.39
CA ASP A 263 18.18 -13.96 11.40
C ASP A 263 19.49 -13.27 11.80
N MET A 264 19.70 -12.01 11.42
CA MET A 264 20.91 -11.25 11.77
C MET A 264 20.86 -10.65 13.19
N SER A 265 19.69 -10.16 13.62
CA SER A 265 19.49 -9.49 14.89
C SER A 265 18.06 -9.68 15.39
N PRO A 266 17.77 -10.72 16.18
CA PRO A 266 16.42 -11.04 16.66
C PRO A 266 15.73 -9.94 17.48
N ALA A 267 16.52 -9.03 18.06
CA ALA A 267 16.04 -7.90 18.87
C ALA A 267 15.88 -6.60 18.07
N ALA A 268 16.19 -6.59 16.76
CA ALA A 268 16.09 -5.39 15.94
C ALA A 268 14.62 -5.05 15.63
N CYS A 269 14.32 -3.75 15.57
CA CYS A 269 13.03 -3.28 15.04
C CYS A 269 12.83 -3.80 13.61
N CYS A 270 11.59 -4.06 13.23
CA CYS A 270 11.27 -4.51 11.88
C CYS A 270 11.14 -3.31 10.92
N LEU A 271 11.47 -3.52 9.65
CA LEU A 271 11.11 -2.58 8.60
C LEU A 271 9.60 -2.55 8.42
N THR A 272 9.03 -1.36 8.27
CA THR A 272 7.62 -1.18 7.94
C THR A 272 7.43 -0.90 6.45
N ARG A 273 6.27 -1.26 5.90
CA ARG A 273 5.97 -1.08 4.47
C ARG A 273 5.86 0.41 4.14
N GLU A 274 5.32 1.16 5.09
CA GLU A 274 5.02 2.58 5.07
C GLU A 274 6.31 3.42 5.01
N GLU A 275 7.29 3.11 5.86
CA GLU A 275 8.59 3.78 5.83
C GLU A 275 9.33 3.49 4.52
N ILE A 276 9.31 2.24 4.05
CA ILE A 276 9.97 1.86 2.79
C ILE A 276 9.35 2.61 1.62
N VAL A 277 8.02 2.63 1.48
CA VAL A 277 7.37 3.28 0.32
C VAL A 277 7.47 4.80 0.39
N ALA A 278 7.44 5.41 1.58
CA ALA A 278 7.71 6.83 1.74
C ALA A 278 9.16 7.20 1.38
N SER A 279 10.14 6.44 1.89
CA SER A 279 11.56 6.61 1.53
C SER A 279 11.80 6.37 0.04
N PHE A 280 11.12 5.37 -0.56
CA PHE A 280 11.13 5.14 -2.00
C PHE A 280 10.74 6.40 -2.77
N PHE A 281 9.62 7.04 -2.45
CA PHE A 281 9.22 8.26 -3.16
C PHE A 281 10.19 9.42 -2.91
N ASN A 282 10.71 9.57 -1.69
CA ASN A 282 11.70 10.58 -1.35
C ASN A 282 13.01 10.43 -2.15
N LYS A 283 13.44 9.18 -2.43
CA LYS A 283 14.59 8.89 -3.30
C LYS A 283 14.23 9.01 -4.77
N PHE A 284 13.12 8.40 -5.18
CA PHE A 284 12.66 8.36 -6.55
C PHE A 284 12.48 9.76 -7.13
N GLU A 285 11.90 10.70 -6.38
CA GLU A 285 11.71 12.07 -6.87
C GLU A 285 13.05 12.74 -7.23
N LYS A 286 14.06 12.59 -6.37
CA LYS A 286 15.40 13.13 -6.58
C LYS A 286 16.10 12.44 -7.76
N LEU A 287 16.05 11.11 -7.81
CA LEU A 287 16.67 10.32 -8.87
C LEU A 287 15.99 10.56 -10.22
N TYR A 288 14.67 10.70 -10.24
CA TYR A 288 13.89 11.06 -11.41
C TYR A 288 14.26 12.44 -11.93
N ASP A 289 14.39 13.45 -11.06
CA ASP A 289 14.82 14.79 -11.49
C ASP A 289 16.25 14.79 -12.03
N LEU A 290 17.17 14.05 -11.42
CA LEU A 290 18.52 13.86 -11.97
C LEU A 290 18.47 13.19 -13.34
N PHE A 291 17.67 12.13 -13.48
CA PHE A 291 17.53 11.39 -14.72
C PHE A 291 16.93 12.21 -15.85
N ILE A 292 15.87 12.99 -15.60
CA ILE A 292 15.24 13.83 -16.61
C ILE A 292 16.14 15.01 -17.01
N ASN A 293 16.89 15.60 -16.07
CA ASN A 293 17.72 16.76 -16.34
C ASN A 293 19.10 16.43 -16.94
N GLN A 294 19.69 15.29 -16.56
CA GLN A 294 21.09 14.94 -16.90
C GLN A 294 21.21 13.64 -17.73
N GLY A 295 20.10 12.96 -18.01
CA GLY A 295 20.08 11.69 -18.74
C GLY A 295 20.68 10.53 -17.94
N GLU A 296 21.29 9.56 -18.65
CA GLU A 296 21.91 8.36 -18.05
C GLU A 296 23.24 8.63 -17.33
N TYR A 297 23.89 9.76 -17.60
CA TYR A 297 25.26 10.04 -17.14
C TYR A 297 25.48 9.90 -15.62
N PRO A 298 24.54 10.27 -14.74
CA PRO A 298 24.71 10.10 -13.29
C PRO A 298 24.64 8.65 -12.80
N PHE A 299 24.25 7.71 -13.66
CA PHE A 299 23.98 6.31 -13.30
C PHE A 299 24.92 5.30 -13.98
N LYS A 300 25.96 5.78 -14.68
CA LYS A 300 27.02 4.96 -15.28
C LYS A 300 28.27 4.92 -14.41
#